data_AF-A0A1D2MF57-F1
#
_entry.id   AF-A0A1D2MF57-F1
#
_cell.length_a   1.000
_cell.length_b   1.000
_cell.length_c   1.000
_cell.angle_alpha   90.00
_cell.angle_beta   90.00
_cell.angle_gamma   90.00
#
_symmetry.space_group_name_H-M   'P 1'
#
loop_
_entity.id
_entity.type
_entity.pdbx_description
1 polymer ?
#
loop_
_entity_poly.entity_id
_entity_poly.type
_entity_poly.pdbx_seq_one_letter_code
_entity_poly.pdbx_strand_id
1 'polypeptide(L)'
;MCEMAPPSYSDLGKACRLQLRRVQAQLQDDTVGGVDISTGGHHSLEEGKVFGDLETKYKWPSHGITITEKWNTNNLLVTEITSQDKLAPGAKVSLEGTFSPDSGKKSGKLKGQYKTTNATLDCTVDGADDSSLLVNGSMVLGYQGWLGGYQMTFDTVAGILKKNNFSAGYSAVTTERHSAVVCTKELITV
;
A
#
# COMPACT_ATOMS: atom_id res chain seq x y z
N MET A 1 19.12 -8.23 -18.21
CA MET A 1 17.79 -8.73 -17.77
C MET A 1 17.52 -8.06 -16.44
N CYS A 2 16.54 -7.14 -16.38
CA CYS A 2 16.21 -6.44 -15.15
C CYS A 2 15.23 -7.33 -14.38
N GLU A 3 15.75 -8.14 -13.46
CA GLU A 3 14.93 -9.03 -12.63
C GLU A 3 14.27 -8.16 -11.54
N MET A 4 13.13 -7.57 -11.87
CA MET A 4 12.34 -6.79 -10.91
C MET A 4 11.61 -7.76 -9.97
N ALA A 5 11.78 -7.56 -8.67
CA ALA A 5 11.03 -8.29 -7.64
C ALA A 5 9.52 -8.24 -7.94
N PRO A 6 8.78 -9.34 -7.71
CA PRO A 6 7.35 -9.37 -7.96
C PRO A 6 6.62 -8.28 -7.15
N PRO A 7 5.53 -7.71 -7.67
CA PRO A 7 4.75 -6.69 -6.96
C PRO A 7 4.17 -7.24 -5.65
N SER A 8 3.81 -6.35 -4.72
CA SER A 8 3.06 -6.78 -3.52
C SER A 8 1.69 -7.30 -3.93
N TYR A 9 1.06 -8.13 -3.09
CA TYR A 9 -0.28 -8.65 -3.38
C TYR A 9 -1.28 -7.51 -3.62
N SER A 10 -1.15 -6.42 -2.86
CA SER A 10 -2.02 -5.25 -2.97
C SER A 10 -1.88 -4.51 -4.32
N ASP A 11 -0.74 -4.68 -4.99
CA ASP A 11 -0.45 -4.04 -6.27
C ASP A 11 -0.91 -4.87 -7.48
N LEU A 12 -1.33 -6.12 -7.25
CA LEU A 12 -1.85 -7.00 -8.31
C LEU A 12 -3.13 -6.41 -8.93
N GLY A 13 -3.10 -6.24 -10.26
CA GLY A 13 -4.23 -5.72 -11.04
C GLY A 13 -4.44 -4.20 -10.94
N LYS A 14 -3.61 -3.43 -10.20
CA LYS A 14 -3.72 -1.96 -10.15
C LYS A 14 -3.66 -1.32 -11.54
N ALA A 15 -2.79 -1.81 -12.42
CA ALA A 15 -2.67 -1.33 -13.79
C ALA A 15 -3.90 -1.63 -14.67
N CYS A 16 -4.72 -2.62 -14.29
CA CYS A 16 -5.92 -3.05 -15.04
C CYS A 16 -7.21 -2.40 -14.49
N ARG A 17 -7.22 -1.93 -13.24
CA ARG A 17 -8.35 -1.20 -12.64
C ARG A 17 -8.42 0.20 -13.25
N LEU A 18 -9.16 0.32 -14.35
CA LEU A 18 -9.42 1.59 -15.00
C LEU A 18 -10.19 2.53 -14.06
N GLN A 19 -9.59 3.66 -13.68
CA GLN A 19 -10.11 4.62 -12.69
C GLN A 19 -11.23 5.53 -13.26
N LEU A 20 -12.16 4.95 -14.01
CA LEU A 20 -13.17 5.66 -14.82
C LEU A 20 -14.22 6.50 -14.05
N ARG A 21 -14.17 6.57 -12.71
CA ARG A 21 -15.26 7.13 -11.89
C ARG A 21 -14.87 8.26 -10.93
N ARG A 22 -13.62 8.76 -10.96
CA ARG A 22 -13.16 9.82 -10.05
C ARG A 22 -12.37 10.89 -10.82
N VAL A 23 -12.80 12.16 -10.71
CA VAL A 23 -12.00 13.31 -11.15
C VAL A 23 -11.10 13.71 -9.98
N GLN A 24 -9.79 13.56 -10.15
CA GLN A 24 -8.79 13.89 -9.13
C GLN A 24 -7.85 14.94 -9.70
N ALA A 25 -7.68 16.06 -8.99
CA ALA A 25 -6.64 17.03 -9.27
C ALA A 25 -5.56 16.86 -8.19
N GLN A 26 -4.31 16.64 -8.59
CA GLN A 26 -3.18 16.56 -7.68
C GLN A 26 -2.13 17.56 -8.13
N LEU A 27 -1.66 18.37 -7.20
CA LEU A 27 -0.45 19.18 -7.34
C LEU A 27 0.63 18.51 -6.49
N GLN A 28 1.75 18.17 -7.11
CA GLN A 28 2.92 17.64 -6.43
C GLN A 28 4.06 18.63 -6.65
N ASP A 29 4.64 19.09 -5.54
CA ASP A 29 5.83 19.94 -5.56
C ASP A 29 6.98 19.20 -4.89
N ASP A 30 8.06 19.03 -5.63
CA ASP A 30 9.30 18.42 -5.14
C ASP A 30 10.20 19.57 -4.66
N THR A 31 10.03 19.98 -3.40
CA THR A 31 10.80 21.09 -2.85
C THR A 31 12.27 20.70 -2.65
N VAL A 32 13.19 21.59 -3.02
CA VAL A 32 14.64 21.40 -2.86
C VAL A 32 14.97 21.30 -1.36
N GLY A 33 15.15 20.07 -0.87
CA GLY A 33 15.42 19.82 0.56
C GLY A 33 15.02 18.43 1.09
N GLY A 34 14.51 17.53 0.24
CA GLY A 34 14.07 16.19 0.68
C GLY A 34 12.67 16.17 1.29
N VAL A 35 11.89 17.23 1.06
CA VAL A 35 10.48 17.32 1.43
C VAL A 35 9.66 17.36 0.15
N ASP A 36 8.79 16.38 -0.04
CA ASP A 36 7.80 16.39 -1.13
C ASP A 36 6.45 16.75 -0.53
N ILE A 37 5.78 17.76 -1.08
CA ILE A 37 4.43 18.14 -0.66
C ILE A 37 3.50 17.83 -1.82
N SER A 38 2.47 17.05 -1.54
CA SER A 38 1.39 16.79 -2.47
C SER A 38 0.08 17.26 -1.87
N THR A 39 -0.62 18.12 -2.59
CA THR A 39 -1.95 18.58 -2.21
C THR A 39 -2.93 18.13 -3.28
N GLY A 40 -3.90 17.33 -2.86
CA GLY A 40 -4.93 16.75 -3.71
C GLY A 40 -6.31 17.32 -3.40
N GLY A 41 -7.11 17.46 -4.46
CA GLY A 41 -8.54 17.71 -4.39
C GLY A 41 -9.27 16.55 -5.06
N HIS A 42 -10.17 15.91 -4.32
CA HIS A 42 -11.00 14.81 -4.79
C HIS A 42 -12.47 15.22 -4.80
N HIS A 43 -13.09 15.16 -5.97
CA HIS A 43 -14.54 15.33 -6.10
C HIS A 43 -15.20 13.96 -6.31
N SER A 44 -16.01 13.53 -5.34
CA SER A 44 -16.82 12.32 -5.47
C SER A 44 -18.16 12.66 -6.09
N LEU A 45 -18.38 12.25 -7.34
CA LEU A 45 -19.61 12.51 -8.09
C LEU A 45 -20.85 11.81 -7.49
N GLU A 46 -20.66 10.77 -6.68
CA GLU A 46 -21.76 10.04 -6.00
C GLU A 46 -22.24 10.76 -4.74
N GLU A 47 -21.36 11.47 -4.02
CA GLU A 47 -21.71 12.14 -2.75
C GLU A 47 -21.85 13.66 -2.89
N GLY A 48 -21.44 14.26 -4.01
CA GLY A 48 -21.44 15.71 -4.21
C GLY A 48 -20.51 16.47 -3.25
N LYS A 49 -19.58 15.77 -2.59
CA LYS A 49 -18.63 16.33 -1.62
C LYS A 49 -17.25 16.50 -2.25
N VAL A 50 -16.62 17.61 -1.89
CA VAL A 50 -15.21 17.92 -2.21
C VAL A 50 -14.37 17.59 -0.98
N PHE A 51 -13.37 16.75 -1.16
CA PHE A 51 -12.38 16.45 -0.14
C PHE A 51 -11.03 17.00 -0.57
N GLY A 52 -10.34 17.65 0.36
CA GLY A 52 -8.92 17.98 0.23
C GLY A 52 -8.05 17.01 1.04
N ASP A 53 -6.91 16.65 0.48
CA ASP A 53 -5.82 15.92 1.10
C ASP A 53 -4.52 16.71 0.99
N LEU A 54 -3.74 16.70 2.06
CA LEU A 54 -2.39 17.23 2.14
C LEU A 54 -1.48 16.08 2.57
N GLU A 55 -0.55 15.70 1.72
CA GLU A 55 0.45 14.67 1.97
C GLU A 55 1.84 15.31 1.96
N THR A 56 2.52 15.27 3.10
CA THR A 56 3.89 15.75 3.26
C THR A 56 4.81 14.56 3.47
N LYS A 57 5.81 14.39 2.60
CA LYS A 57 6.84 13.35 2.71
C LYS A 57 8.16 13.97 3.06
N TYR A 58 8.72 13.58 4.19
CA TYR A 58 10.08 13.88 4.60
C TYR A 58 10.96 12.67 4.32
N LYS A 59 11.80 12.77 3.31
CA LYS A 59 12.79 11.75 2.97
C LYS A 59 14.11 12.06 3.68
N TRP A 60 14.64 11.08 4.39
CA TRP A 60 16.01 11.08 4.91
C TRP A 60 16.81 9.98 4.23
N PRO A 61 17.38 10.24 3.03
CA PRO A 61 18.06 9.23 2.23
C PRO A 61 19.25 8.60 2.93
N SER A 62 19.99 9.37 3.74
CA SER A 62 21.16 8.89 4.49
C SER A 62 20.80 7.76 5.48
N HIS A 63 19.59 7.80 6.03
CA HIS A 63 19.11 6.83 7.01
C HIS A 63 18.07 5.86 6.45
N GLY A 64 17.72 5.93 5.16
CA GLY A 64 16.71 5.06 4.55
C GLY A 64 15.34 5.18 5.22
N ILE A 65 15.07 6.33 5.86
CA ILE A 65 13.83 6.61 6.57
C ILE A 65 13.02 7.61 5.74
N THR A 66 11.72 7.35 5.61
CA THR A 66 10.76 8.29 5.03
C THR A 66 9.61 8.46 6.01
N ILE A 67 9.35 9.69 6.42
CA ILE A 67 8.19 10.04 7.23
C ILE A 67 7.16 10.65 6.28
N THR A 68 5.93 10.15 6.31
CA THR A 68 4.82 10.67 5.52
C THR A 68 3.71 11.08 6.47
N GLU A 69 3.33 12.34 6.41
CA GLU A 69 2.18 12.86 7.14
C GLU A 69 1.08 13.18 6.15
N LYS A 70 -0.10 12.59 6.35
CA LYS A 70 -1.29 12.87 5.55
C LYS A 70 -2.34 13.52 6.43
N TRP A 71 -2.85 14.64 5.99
CA TRP A 71 -3.94 15.32 6.63
C TRP A 71 -5.08 15.50 5.64
N ASN A 72 -6.30 15.18 6.06
CA ASN A 72 -7.47 15.35 5.23
C ASN A 72 -8.46 16.34 5.82
N THR A 73 -9.34 16.85 4.96
CA THR A 73 -10.45 17.75 5.31
C THR A 73 -11.48 17.15 6.27
N ASN A 74 -11.45 15.84 6.51
CA ASN A 74 -12.24 15.16 7.54
C ASN A 74 -11.51 15.09 8.89
N ASN A 75 -10.50 15.94 9.08
CA ASN A 75 -9.72 16.07 10.30
C ASN A 75 -9.07 14.76 10.75
N LEU A 76 -8.66 13.91 9.82
CA LEU A 76 -7.95 12.66 10.09
C LEU A 76 -6.48 12.84 9.71
N LEU A 77 -5.63 12.63 10.71
CA LEU A 77 -4.18 12.69 10.59
C LEU A 77 -3.63 11.27 10.50
N VAL A 78 -2.86 10.99 9.45
CA VAL A 78 -2.11 9.74 9.29
C VAL A 78 -0.63 10.06 9.30
N THR A 79 0.12 9.42 10.18
CA THR A 79 1.58 9.51 10.22
C THR A 79 2.15 8.13 9.88
N GLU A 80 2.88 8.01 8.78
CA GLU A 80 3.57 6.78 8.37
C GLU A 80 5.08 6.98 8.42
N ILE A 81 5.78 6.19 9.22
CA ILE A 81 7.24 6.14 9.29
C ILE A 81 7.68 4.85 8.61
N THR A 82 8.38 4.99 7.50
CA THR A 82 8.92 3.88 6.73
C THR A 82 10.43 3.84 6.86
N SER A 83 10.98 2.67 7.16
CA SER A 83 12.41 2.37 7.06
C SER A 83 12.63 1.28 6.00
N GLN A 84 13.51 1.56 5.04
CA GLN A 84 13.80 0.65 3.95
C GLN A 84 15.30 0.28 3.94
N ASP A 85 15.59 -0.99 3.64
CA ASP A 85 16.91 -1.52 3.33
C ASP A 85 17.96 -1.40 4.46
N LYS A 86 17.55 -1.13 5.71
CA LYS A 86 18.45 -1.04 6.88
C LYS A 86 18.64 -2.36 7.63
N LEU A 87 17.61 -3.20 7.69
CA LEU A 87 17.68 -4.51 8.35
C LEU A 87 18.23 -5.58 7.41
N ALA A 88 17.71 -5.61 6.18
CA ALA A 88 18.17 -6.47 5.10
C ALA A 88 17.85 -5.80 3.75
N PRO A 89 18.64 -6.05 2.70
CA PRO A 89 18.31 -5.57 1.36
C PRO A 89 16.96 -6.14 0.91
N GLY A 90 16.05 -5.26 0.49
CA GLY A 90 14.68 -5.60 0.12
C GLY A 90 13.68 -5.61 1.28
N ALA A 91 14.13 -5.42 2.53
CA ALA A 91 13.24 -5.29 3.69
C ALA A 91 12.75 -3.85 3.85
N LYS A 92 11.44 -3.71 4.02
CA LYS A 92 10.75 -2.45 4.29
C LYS A 92 9.87 -2.63 5.52
N VAL A 93 10.06 -1.79 6.52
CA VAL A 93 9.21 -1.75 7.72
C VAL A 93 8.54 -0.40 7.76
N SER A 94 7.22 -0.37 7.88
CA SER A 94 6.44 0.86 7.98
C SER A 94 5.54 0.80 9.22
N LEU A 95 5.60 1.84 10.04
CA LEU A 95 4.70 2.09 11.15
C LEU A 95 3.75 3.21 10.74
N GLU A 96 2.45 2.93 10.73
CA GLU A 96 1.41 3.90 10.41
C GLU A 96 0.54 4.11 11.65
N GLY A 97 0.42 5.35 12.10
CA GLY A 97 -0.50 5.77 13.15
C GLY A 97 -1.56 6.66 12.55
N THR A 98 -2.83 6.40 12.84
CA THR A 98 -3.94 7.28 12.45
C THR A 98 -4.59 7.85 13.70
N PHE A 99 -4.86 9.16 13.66
CA PHE A 99 -5.52 9.89 14.72
C PHE A 99 -6.66 10.72 14.14
N SER A 100 -7.85 10.56 14.73
CA SER A 100 -9.05 11.33 14.36
C SER A 100 -9.42 12.29 15.50
N PRO A 101 -8.92 13.54 15.50
CA PRO A 101 -9.18 14.52 16.55
C PRO A 101 -10.67 14.72 16.89
N ASP A 102 -11.57 14.62 15.93
CA ASP A 102 -13.02 14.78 16.17
C ASP A 102 -13.63 13.68 17.06
N SER A 103 -13.07 12.47 17.02
CA SER A 103 -13.58 11.32 17.78
C SER A 103 -12.63 10.82 18.87
N GLY A 104 -11.39 11.34 18.91
CA GLY A 104 -10.33 10.84 19.78
C GLY A 104 -9.81 9.45 19.42
N LYS A 105 -10.35 8.81 18.37
CA LYS A 105 -9.96 7.47 17.94
C LYS A 105 -8.52 7.45 17.44
N LYS A 106 -7.79 6.43 17.86
CA LYS A 106 -6.40 6.16 17.48
C LYS A 106 -6.35 4.76 16.93
N SER A 107 -5.68 4.59 15.81
CA SER A 107 -5.33 3.27 15.29
C SER A 107 -3.87 3.20 14.95
N GLY A 108 -3.32 1.99 15.07
CA GLY A 108 -1.93 1.70 14.76
C GLY A 108 -1.85 0.54 13.79
N LYS A 109 -1.00 0.67 12.79
CA LYS A 109 -0.76 -0.35 11.78
C LYS A 109 0.73 -0.53 11.57
N LEU A 110 1.19 -1.77 11.74
CA LEU A 110 2.58 -2.14 11.50
C LEU A 110 2.63 -2.98 10.22
N LYS A 111 3.39 -2.52 9.22
CA LYS A 111 3.59 -3.22 7.95
C LYS A 111 5.05 -3.65 7.87
N GLY A 112 5.28 -4.93 7.63
CA GLY A 112 6.59 -5.48 7.26
C GLY A 112 6.50 -6.03 5.85
N GLN A 113 7.42 -5.66 4.98
CA GLN A 113 7.51 -6.15 3.62
C GLN A 113 8.94 -6.64 3.38
N TYR A 114 9.07 -7.74 2.68
CA TYR A 114 10.35 -8.28 2.26
C TYR A 114 10.27 -8.68 0.80
N LYS A 115 11.04 -8.00 -0.04
CA LYS A 115 11.13 -8.24 -1.47
C LYS A 115 12.44 -8.94 -1.80
N THR A 116 12.30 -10.04 -2.52
CA THR A 116 13.40 -10.78 -3.13
C THR A 116 13.18 -10.82 -4.63
N THR A 117 14.18 -11.29 -5.35
CA THR A 117 14.15 -11.38 -6.81
C THR A 117 12.94 -12.18 -7.35
N ASN A 118 12.51 -13.24 -6.67
CA ASN A 118 11.43 -14.12 -7.15
C ASN A 118 10.21 -14.18 -6.20
N ALA A 119 10.27 -13.50 -5.05
CA ALA A 119 9.21 -13.54 -4.05
C ALA A 119 9.06 -12.20 -3.32
N THR A 120 7.82 -11.81 -3.04
CA THR A 120 7.48 -10.68 -2.18
C THR A 120 6.59 -11.17 -1.06
N LEU A 121 7.01 -10.90 0.17
CA LEU A 121 6.30 -11.20 1.39
C LEU A 121 5.83 -9.89 2.00
N ASP A 122 4.57 -9.85 2.42
CA ASP A 122 4.01 -8.74 3.17
C ASP A 122 3.31 -9.28 4.41
N CYS A 123 3.54 -8.62 5.54
CA CYS A 123 2.86 -8.84 6.79
C CYS A 123 2.34 -7.49 7.27
N THR A 124 1.11 -7.44 7.75
CA THR A 124 0.51 -6.21 8.26
C THR A 124 -0.35 -6.53 9.46
N VAL A 125 0.01 -5.95 10.59
CA VAL A 125 -0.76 -6.02 11.83
C VAL A 125 -1.52 -4.70 11.98
N ASP A 126 -2.84 -4.78 12.05
CA ASP A 126 -3.74 -3.62 12.11
C ASP A 126 -4.51 -3.65 13.43
N GLY A 127 -4.25 -2.66 14.28
CA GLY A 127 -4.96 -2.38 15.52
C GLY A 127 -5.86 -1.17 15.33
N ALA A 128 -6.90 -1.33 14.50
CA ALA A 128 -7.85 -0.27 14.17
C ALA A 128 -8.71 0.17 15.37
N ASP A 129 -9.03 -0.77 16.27
CA ASP A 129 -9.86 -0.57 17.45
C ASP A 129 -9.26 -1.39 18.60
N ASP A 130 -9.37 -0.94 19.85
CA ASP A 130 -8.89 -1.65 21.06
C ASP A 130 -9.42 -3.09 21.18
N SER A 131 -10.51 -3.40 20.47
CA SER A 131 -11.20 -4.68 20.47
C SER A 131 -10.94 -5.55 19.24
N SER A 132 -10.11 -5.13 18.29
CA SER A 132 -9.79 -5.94 17.12
C SER A 132 -8.34 -5.76 16.66
N LEU A 133 -7.62 -6.88 16.61
CA LEU A 133 -6.28 -6.95 16.06
C LEU A 133 -6.31 -7.88 14.85
N LEU A 134 -6.09 -7.32 13.67
CA LEU A 134 -6.12 -8.04 12.40
C LEU A 134 -4.70 -8.27 11.91
N VAL A 135 -4.33 -9.54 11.72
CA VAL A 135 -3.06 -9.93 11.12
C VAL A 135 -3.30 -10.31 9.67
N ASN A 136 -2.70 -9.56 8.77
CA ASN A 136 -2.77 -9.79 7.34
C ASN A 136 -1.41 -10.31 6.87
N GLY A 137 -1.40 -11.43 6.18
CA GLY A 137 -0.22 -11.98 5.53
C GLY A 137 -0.47 -12.14 4.05
N SER A 138 0.48 -11.72 3.21
CA SER A 138 0.45 -12.05 1.79
C SER A 138 1.81 -12.43 1.26
N MET A 139 1.80 -13.27 0.24
CA MET A 139 2.99 -13.73 -0.46
C MET A 139 2.69 -13.74 -1.95
N VAL A 140 3.61 -13.21 -2.74
CA VAL A 140 3.56 -13.26 -4.20
C VAL A 140 4.85 -13.87 -4.72
N LEU A 141 4.74 -14.93 -5.51
CA LEU A 141 5.84 -15.61 -6.17
C LEU A 141 5.82 -15.28 -7.67
N GLY A 142 6.99 -14.98 -8.22
CA GLY A 142 7.19 -14.67 -9.63
C GLY A 142 8.15 -15.65 -10.29
N TYR A 143 7.73 -16.29 -11.38
CA TYR A 143 8.59 -17.17 -12.17
C TYR A 143 8.30 -17.03 -13.67
N GLN A 144 9.28 -16.61 -14.47
CA GLN A 144 9.18 -16.51 -15.95
C GLN A 144 7.90 -15.79 -16.43
N GLY A 145 7.54 -14.68 -15.78
CA GLY A 145 6.33 -13.90 -16.10
C GLY A 145 5.06 -14.36 -15.40
N TRP A 146 5.01 -15.58 -14.84
CA TRP A 146 3.89 -16.01 -14.00
C TRP A 146 3.99 -15.41 -12.60
N LEU A 147 2.85 -14.96 -12.08
CA LEU A 147 2.70 -14.40 -10.75
C LEU A 147 1.63 -15.21 -10.01
N GLY A 148 1.99 -15.84 -8.90
CA GLY A 148 1.06 -16.49 -7.99
C GLY A 148 1.05 -15.76 -6.66
N GLY A 149 -0.11 -15.26 -6.24
CA GLY A 149 -0.26 -14.53 -4.98
C GLY A 149 -1.27 -15.17 -4.06
N TYR A 150 -0.96 -15.24 -2.78
CA TYR A 150 -1.86 -15.65 -1.71
C TYR A 150 -1.95 -14.54 -0.67
N GLN A 151 -3.15 -14.28 -0.17
CA GLN A 151 -3.40 -13.34 0.92
C GLN A 151 -4.35 -13.96 1.93
N MET A 152 -4.05 -13.78 3.21
CA MET A 152 -4.90 -14.14 4.32
C MET A 152 -5.05 -12.99 5.31
N THR A 153 -6.21 -12.92 5.96
CA THR A 153 -6.48 -12.02 7.08
C THR A 153 -7.05 -12.81 8.25
N PHE A 154 -6.36 -12.78 9.39
CA PHE A 154 -6.76 -13.43 10.62
C PHE A 154 -7.13 -12.40 11.68
N ASP A 155 -8.27 -12.58 12.34
CA ASP A 155 -8.67 -11.80 13.50
C ASP A 155 -8.20 -12.53 14.76
N THR A 156 -7.22 -11.96 15.47
CA THR A 156 -6.66 -12.60 16.66
C THR A 156 -7.57 -12.50 17.87
N VAL A 157 -8.51 -11.55 17.90
CA VAL A 157 -9.43 -11.37 19.04
C VAL A 157 -10.58 -12.36 18.92
N ALA A 158 -11.16 -12.49 17.72
CA ALA A 158 -12.21 -13.47 17.46
C ALA A 158 -11.67 -14.89 17.18
N GLY A 159 -10.37 -15.04 16.91
CA GLY A 159 -9.75 -16.32 16.56
C GLY A 159 -10.21 -16.87 15.21
N ILE A 160 -10.76 -16.02 14.34
CA ILE A 160 -11.34 -16.42 13.06
C ILE A 160 -10.50 -15.93 11.88
N LEU A 161 -10.43 -16.76 10.84
CA LEU A 161 -9.87 -16.39 9.57
C LEU A 161 -10.93 -15.61 8.77
N LYS A 162 -10.71 -14.30 8.59
CA LYS A 162 -11.71 -13.40 7.98
C LYS A 162 -11.66 -13.37 6.45
N LYS A 163 -10.48 -13.56 5.86
CA LYS A 163 -10.30 -13.49 4.40
C LYS A 163 -9.23 -14.46 3.95
N ASN A 164 -9.50 -15.15 2.85
CA ASN A 164 -8.49 -15.90 2.10
C ASN A 164 -8.69 -15.62 0.62
N ASN A 165 -7.68 -15.03 -0.01
CA ASN A 165 -7.70 -14.71 -1.41
C ASN A 165 -6.54 -15.39 -2.12
N PHE A 166 -6.85 -15.99 -3.27
CA PHE A 166 -5.86 -16.52 -4.20
C PHE A 166 -5.90 -15.74 -5.50
N SER A 167 -4.72 -15.43 -6.01
CA SER A 167 -4.52 -14.68 -7.23
C SER A 167 -3.50 -15.37 -8.11
N ALA A 168 -3.80 -15.47 -9.39
CA ALA A 168 -2.84 -15.86 -10.41
C ALA A 168 -2.87 -14.82 -11.52
N GLY A 169 -1.70 -14.49 -12.04
CA GLY A 169 -1.53 -13.55 -13.12
C GLY A 169 -0.35 -13.92 -13.99
N TYR A 170 -0.33 -13.36 -15.19
CA TYR A 170 0.80 -13.46 -16.10
C TYR A 170 1.18 -12.05 -16.55
N SER A 171 2.46 -11.75 -16.50
CA SER A 171 3.06 -10.50 -16.91
C SER A 171 4.02 -10.78 -18.06
N ALA A 172 3.61 -10.45 -19.28
CA ALA A 172 4.48 -10.49 -20.44
C ALA A 172 5.27 -9.17 -20.53
N VAL A 173 6.60 -9.25 -20.52
CA VAL A 173 7.46 -8.10 -20.80
C VAL A 173 7.53 -7.93 -22.31
N THR A 174 6.76 -7.00 -22.88
CA THR A 174 6.92 -6.58 -24.28
C THR A 174 7.85 -5.36 -24.35
N THR A 175 8.95 -5.50 -25.10
CA THR A 175 10.16 -4.65 -25.10
C THR A 175 10.00 -3.19 -25.55
N GLU A 176 8.80 -2.63 -25.76
CA GLU A 176 8.69 -1.26 -26.33
C GLU A 176 7.80 -0.26 -25.58
N ARG A 177 7.20 -0.62 -24.44
CA ARG A 177 6.58 0.36 -23.53
C ARG A 177 6.55 -0.25 -22.14
N HIS A 178 6.94 0.52 -21.13
CA HIS A 178 6.82 0.18 -19.71
C HIS A 178 5.34 0.10 -19.29
N SER A 179 4.62 -0.90 -19.79
CA SER A 179 3.26 -1.23 -19.41
C SER A 179 3.20 -2.72 -19.12
N ALA A 180 3.44 -3.08 -17.86
CA ALA A 180 3.17 -4.43 -17.37
C ALA A 180 1.65 -4.57 -17.21
N VAL A 181 1.00 -5.28 -18.13
CA VAL A 181 -0.39 -5.69 -17.97
C VAL A 181 -0.39 -6.88 -17.01
N VAL A 182 -0.52 -6.60 -15.71
CA VAL A 182 -0.79 -7.63 -14.72
C VAL A 182 -2.28 -7.94 -14.79
N CYS A 183 -2.66 -8.92 -15.62
CA CYS A 183 -4.01 -9.44 -15.65
C CYS A 183 -4.15 -10.46 -14.51
N THR A 184 -4.65 -10.03 -13.37
CA THR A 184 -4.91 -10.90 -12.22
C THR A 184 -6.38 -11.31 -12.23
N LYS A 185 -6.65 -12.62 -12.16
CA LYS A 185 -7.98 -13.12 -11.82
C LYS A 185 -7.95 -13.50 -10.34
N GLU A 186 -8.71 -12.80 -9.50
CA GLU A 186 -9.04 -13.29 -8.15
C GLU A 186 -9.83 -14.58 -8.36
N LEU A 187 -9.22 -15.72 -8.05
CA LEU A 187 -9.80 -17.00 -8.44
C LEU A 187 -10.86 -17.43 -7.43
N ILE A 188 -10.67 -17.15 -6.13
CA ILE A 188 -11.61 -17.48 -5.05
C ILE A 188 -11.40 -16.48 -3.89
N THR A 189 -12.49 -15.92 -3.36
CA THR A 189 -12.60 -15.31 -2.02
C THR A 189 -13.53 -16.21 -1.21
N VAL A 190 -13.01 -16.91 -0.18
CA VAL A 190 -13.83 -17.65 0.79
C VAL A 190 -13.84 -16.91 2.11
#